data_AF-A0A388Q3J5-F1
#
_entry.id   AF-A0A388Q3J5-F1
#
_cell.length_a   1.000
_cell.length_b   1.000
_cell.length_c   1.000
_cell.angle_alpha   90.00
_cell.angle_beta   90.00
_cell.angle_gamma   90.00
#
_symmetry.space_group_name_H-M   'P 1'
#
loop_
_entity.id
_entity.type
_entity.pdbx_description
1 polymer ?
#
loop_
_entity_poly.entity_id
_entity_poly.type
_entity_poly.pdbx_seq_one_letter_code
_entity_poly.pdbx_strand_id
1 'polypeptide(L)'
;MVLEYEKGAKVSMNYDNETQQIIFDHCESQIGDPAKKYTYIPDGTYDGLAWDGNQWIMNENVVQITILKDGEAPLDKALIK
;
A
#
# COMPACT_ATOMS: atom_id res chain seq x y z
N MET A 1 -8.76 -2.98 12.45
CA MET A 1 -7.56 -3.36 11.68
C MET A 1 -6.33 -3.05 12.54
N VAL A 2 -5.28 -3.88 12.47
CA VAL A 2 -4.00 -3.63 13.12
C VAL A 2 -2.92 -3.82 12.05
N LEU A 3 -2.00 -2.86 11.92
CA LEU A 3 -0.86 -2.95 11.01
C LEU A 3 0.36 -3.43 11.81
N GLU A 4 0.93 -4.57 11.42
CA GLU A 4 2.07 -5.21 12.07
C GLU A 4 3.25 -5.25 11.09
N TYR A 5 4.43 -4.83 11.54
CA TYR A 5 5.62 -4.71 10.70
C TYR A 5 6.91 -4.95 11.50
N GLU A 6 8.01 -5.23 10.80
CA GLU A 6 9.31 -5.49 11.40
C GLU A 6 9.87 -4.28 12.16
N LYS A 7 10.49 -4.55 13.32
CA LYS A 7 11.20 -3.52 14.10
C LYS A 7 12.40 -2.99 13.29
N GLY A 8 12.20 -1.86 12.62
CA GLY A 8 13.21 -1.22 11.77
C GLY A 8 12.70 -0.91 10.36
N ALA A 9 11.58 -1.51 9.95
CA ALA A 9 10.91 -1.15 8.71
C ALA A 9 10.33 0.27 8.82
N LYS A 10 10.45 1.03 7.72
CA LYS A 10 9.76 2.31 7.56
C LYS A 10 8.44 2.03 6.89
N VAL A 11 7.35 2.25 7.61
CA VAL A 11 5.99 2.08 7.11
C VAL A 11 5.30 3.44 7.15
N SER A 12 4.58 3.75 6.09
CA SER A 12 3.77 4.94 5.92
C SER A 12 2.29 4.59 5.98
N MET A 13 1.52 5.48 6.59
CA MET A 13 0.07 5.42 6.63
C MET A 13 -0.46 6.84 6.61
N ASN A 14 -1.23 7.19 5.59
CA ASN A 14 -1.75 8.54 5.40
C ASN A 14 -3.20 8.48 4.90
N TYR A 15 -4.02 9.44 5.31
CA TYR A 15 -5.36 9.59 4.76
C TYR A 15 -5.28 10.42 3.48
N ASP A 16 -5.79 9.89 2.37
CA ASP A 16 -5.92 10.62 1.13
C ASP A 16 -7.32 11.22 1.00
N ASN A 17 -7.37 12.54 0.83
CA ASN A 17 -8.64 13.26 0.72
C ASN A 17 -9.29 13.10 -0.66
N GLU A 18 -8.50 12.82 -1.71
CA GLU A 18 -9.03 12.66 -3.07
C GLU A 18 -9.81 11.36 -3.21
N THR A 19 -9.28 10.26 -2.66
CA THR A 19 -9.89 8.93 -2.72
C THR A 19 -10.63 8.52 -1.44
N GLN A 20 -10.67 9.40 -0.43
CA GLN A 20 -11.35 9.21 0.86
C GLN A 20 -11.02 7.88 1.56
N GLN A 21 -9.75 7.46 1.51
CA GLN A 21 -9.27 6.23 2.10
C GLN A 21 -7.94 6.42 2.82
N ILE A 22 -7.66 5.56 3.79
CA ILE A 22 -6.36 5.47 4.44
C ILE A 22 -5.46 4.63 3.53
N ILE A 23 -4.42 5.23 2.96
CA ILE A 23 -3.42 4.56 2.14
C ILE A 23 -2.23 4.18 3.04
N PHE A 24 -1.79 2.93 2.98
CA PHE A 24 -0.64 2.43 3.73
C PHE A 24 0.16 1.40 2.95
N ASP A 25 1.43 1.22 3.31
CA ASP A 25 2.30 0.24 2.64
C ASP A 25 1.76 -1.17 2.80
N HIS A 26 1.67 -1.90 1.68
CA HIS A 26 1.41 -3.32 1.69
C HIS A 26 2.62 -4.03 2.27
N CYS A 27 2.45 -4.66 3.44
CA CYS A 27 3.53 -5.33 4.13
C CYS A 27 3.39 -6.84 3.97
N GLU A 28 4.43 -7.49 3.45
CA GLU A 28 4.51 -8.95 3.30
C GLU A 28 5.69 -9.54 4.07
N SER A 29 5.57 -10.82 4.43
CA SER A 29 6.63 -11.55 5.14
C SER A 29 7.78 -11.89 4.19
N GLN A 30 8.98 -11.36 4.44
CA GLN A 30 10.18 -11.65 3.63
C GLN A 30 10.55 -13.14 3.57
N ILE A 31 10.17 -13.90 4.60
CA ILE A 31 10.53 -15.31 4.74
C ILE A 31 9.40 -16.25 4.31
N GLY A 32 8.29 -15.71 3.79
CA GLY A 32 7.13 -16.48 3.33
C GLY A 32 6.32 -17.15 4.45
N ASP A 33 6.62 -16.83 5.71
CA ASP A 33 5.91 -17.35 6.89
C ASP A 33 4.98 -16.26 7.45
N PRO A 34 3.66 -16.34 7.22
CA PRO A 34 2.70 -15.34 7.66
C PRO A 34 2.46 -15.36 9.19
N ALA A 35 2.92 -16.40 9.90
CA ALA A 35 2.83 -16.44 11.36
C ALA A 35 3.85 -15.49 12.02
N LYS A 36 4.90 -15.11 11.29
CA LYS A 36 5.99 -14.25 11.78
C LYS A 36 5.77 -12.81 11.38
N LYS A 37 4.77 -12.17 11.98
CA LYS A 37 4.37 -10.80 11.66
C LYS A 37 5.46 -9.74 11.89
N TYR A 38 6.51 -10.08 12.63
CA TYR A 38 7.69 -9.24 12.81
C TYR A 38 8.68 -9.26 11.63
N THR A 39 8.42 -10.04 10.58
CA THR A 39 9.22 -10.04 9.33
C THR A 39 8.50 -9.35 8.17
N TYR A 40 7.44 -8.62 8.49
CA TYR A 40 6.64 -7.89 7.53
C TYR A 40 7.36 -6.60 7.15
N ILE A 41 7.68 -6.46 5.86
CA ILE A 41 8.26 -5.24 5.30
C ILE A 41 7.39 -4.74 4.14
N PRO A 42 7.43 -3.43 3.85
CA PRO A 42 6.83 -2.89 2.63
C PRO A 42 7.40 -3.57 1.38
N ASP A 43 6.52 -4.04 0.50
CA ASP A 43 6.90 -4.60 -0.81
C ASP A 43 7.03 -3.52 -1.91
N GLY A 44 6.60 -2.29 -1.61
CA GLY A 44 6.58 -1.15 -2.53
C GLY A 44 5.24 -0.89 -3.19
N THR A 45 4.21 -1.70 -2.90
CA THR A 45 2.81 -1.45 -3.25
C THR A 45 2.06 -0.85 -2.06
N TYR A 46 0.84 -0.37 -2.32
CA TYR A 46 0.03 0.32 -1.32
C TYR A 46 -1.38 -0.25 -1.31
N ASP A 47 -1.89 -0.45 -0.11
CA ASP A 47 -3.28 -0.81 0.14
C ASP A 47 -4.07 0.41 0.62
N GLY A 48 -5.39 0.34 0.46
CA GLY A 48 -6.34 1.34 0.89
C GLY A 48 -7.36 0.76 1.87
N LEU A 49 -7.70 1.54 2.89
CA LEU A 49 -8.82 1.25 3.78
C LEU A 49 -9.85 2.37 3.68
N ALA A 50 -11.00 2.07 3.06
CA ALA A 50 -12.09 3.00 2.86
C ALA A 50 -13.25 2.73 3.84
N TRP A 51 -13.97 3.77 4.23
CA TRP A 51 -15.19 3.64 5.05
C TRP A 51 -16.43 3.81 4.16
N ASP A 52 -17.32 2.82 4.11
CA ASP A 52 -18.52 2.85 3.27
C ASP A 52 -19.77 3.40 4.00
N GLY A 53 -19.65 3.77 5.28
CA GLY A 53 -20.77 4.18 6.13
C GLY A 53 -21.20 3.10 7.13
N ASN A 54 -20.82 1.84 6.92
CA ASN A 54 -21.20 0.70 7.74
C ASN A 54 -19.98 -0.12 8.19
N GLN A 55 -18.99 -0.28 7.32
CA GLN A 55 -17.80 -1.08 7.57
C GLN A 55 -16.56 -0.52 6.87
N TRP A 56 -15.39 -0.95 7.34
CA TRP A 56 -14.12 -0.69 6.68
C TRP A 56 -13.90 -1.69 5.56
N ILE A 57 -13.66 -1.19 4.35
CA ILE A 57 -13.38 -1.97 3.15
C ILE A 57 -11.89 -1.90 2.86
N MET A 58 -11.25 -3.08 2.82
CA MET A 58 -9.85 -3.24 2.43
C MET A 58 -9.78 -3.34 0.90
N ASN A 59 -9.01 -2.45 0.28
CA ASN A 59 -8.71 -2.44 -1.14
C ASN A 59 -7.22 -2.70 -1.31
N GLU A 60 -6.86 -3.75 -2.04
CA GLU A 60 -5.46 -4.06 -2.32
C GLU A 60 -4.97 -3.32 -3.56
N ASN A 61 -3.68 -2.96 -3.61
CA ASN A 61 -3.04 -2.35 -4.77
C ASN A 61 -3.71 -1.05 -5.28
N VAL A 62 -4.02 -0.11 -4.37
CA VAL A 62 -4.75 1.12 -4.70
C VAL A 62 -3.93 2.15 -5.46
N VAL A 63 -2.59 2.03 -5.44
CA VAL A 63 -1.69 2.90 -6.21
C VAL A 63 -1.25 2.16 -7.47
N GLN A 64 -1.68 2.64 -8.63
CA GLN A 64 -1.21 2.13 -9.91
C GLN A 64 0.21 2.64 -10.20
N ILE A 65 1.18 1.74 -10.11
CA ILE A 65 2.55 1.99 -10.57
C ILE A 65 2.57 1.80 -12.09
N THR A 66 2.68 2.88 -12.86
CA THR A 66 2.89 2.79 -14.30
C THR A 66 4.31 2.29 -14.56
N ILE A 67 4.46 1.01 -14.94
CA ILE A 67 5.73 0.49 -15.45
C ILE A 67 5.92 1.04 -16.86
N LEU A 68 6.80 2.03 -16.99
CA LEU A 68 7.20 2.58 -18.28
C LEU A 68 8.06 1.58 -19.04
N LYS A 69 7.94 1.56 -20.37
CA LYS A 69 8.86 0.77 -21.20
C LYS A 69 10.25 1.40 -21.18
N ASP A 70 11.27 0.56 -21.39
CA ASP A 70 12.66 1.01 -21.41
C ASP A 70 12.85 2.12 -22.45
N GLY A 71 13.22 3.33 -21.98
CA GLY A 71 13.34 4.53 -22.80
C GLY A 71 12.15 5.52 -22.81
N GLU A 72 11.05 5.22 -22.11
CA GLU A 72 9.96 6.19 -21.91
C GLU A 72 10.22 7.08 -20.68
N ALA A 73 9.99 8.39 -20.82
CA ALA A 73 10.14 9.35 -19.73
C ALA A 73 9.01 9.19 -18.69
N PRO A 74 9.29 9.44 -17.39
CA PRO A 74 8.26 9.55 -16.35
C PRO A 74 7.10 10.43 -16.81
N LEU A 75 5.87 9.92 -16.74
CA LEU A 75 4.70 10.77 -16.92
C LEU A 75 4.58 11.66 -15.69
N ASP A 76 4.43 12.98 -15.89
CA ASP A 76 4.37 13.99 -14.80
C ASP A 76 3.24 13.73 -13.78
N LYS A 77 2.26 12.89 -14.13
CA LYS A 77 1.21 12.40 -13.23
C LYS A 77 0.98 10.91 -13.45
N ALA A 78 0.87 10.16 -12.36
CA ALA A 78 0.27 8.83 -12.39
C ALA A 78 -1.16 8.96 -12.95
N LEU A 79 -1.52 8.12 -13.92
CA LEU A 79 -2.87 8.08 -14.48
C LEU A 79 -3.80 7.45 -13.44
N ILE A 80 -4.46 8.29 -12.65
CA ILE A 80 -5.61 7.87 -11.84
C ILE A 80 -6.75 7.64 -12.83
N LYS A 81 -7.19 6.40 -13.01
CA LYS A 81 -8.26 6.02 -13.92
C LYS A 81 -9.49 5.56 -13.16
#